data_AF-V9LCH9-F1
#
_entry.id   AF-V9LCH9-F1
#
_cell.length_a   1.000
_cell.length_b   1.000
_cell.length_c   1.000
_cell.angle_alpha   90.00
_cell.angle_beta   90.00
_cell.angle_gamma   90.00
#
_symmetry.space_group_name_H-M   'P 1'
#
loop_
_entity.id
_entity.type
_entity.pdbx_description
1 polymer ?
#
loop_
_entity_poly.entity_id
_entity_poly.type
_entity_poly.pdbx_seq_one_letter_code
_entity_poly.pdbx_strand_id
1 'polypeptide(L)'
;AGCANQTETMQRATVVLWMLLTLFNIQCCCCSHRQAAGLCLSTSVLHIHLRELRTANQKISSYFQRRDGNIRVSLLRGKFQHEFKGRLGCQFLKEMLDFYLSHIIPAAKTQSKAYNTHISKIGNTLFELQQNIENCHQLFNCDTCNCNRSNYIEEIYNMYKKLQDKGIYKAMGELNTFIDWLDRFLSMKLKGANKKRK
;
A
#
# COMPACT_ATOMS: atom_id res chain seq x y z
N ALA A 1 39.22 0.81 -48.98
CA ALA A 1 37.98 0.50 -48.24
C ALA A 1 38.30 0.56 -46.75
N GLY A 2 37.95 1.64 -46.05
CA GLY A 2 38.41 1.82 -44.65
C GLY A 2 37.71 2.93 -43.86
N CYS A 3 37.19 3.97 -44.52
CA CYS A 3 36.63 5.12 -43.80
C CYS A 3 35.11 5.03 -43.51
N ALA A 4 34.38 4.04 -44.07
CA ALA A 4 32.94 3.90 -43.87
C ALA A 4 32.55 3.11 -42.59
N ASN A 5 33.44 2.22 -42.11
CA ASN A 5 33.16 1.42 -40.90
C ASN A 5 33.42 2.20 -39.60
N GLN A 6 34.27 3.24 -39.64
CA GLN A 6 34.67 3.97 -38.42
C GLN A 6 33.56 4.91 -37.92
N THR A 7 32.80 5.54 -38.82
CA THR A 7 31.70 6.44 -38.48
C THR A 7 30.51 5.68 -37.87
N GLU A 8 30.13 4.52 -38.40
CA GLU A 8 29.07 3.69 -37.82
C GLU A 8 29.43 3.15 -36.44
N THR A 9 30.69 2.76 -36.20
CA THR A 9 31.13 2.32 -34.87
C THR A 9 31.12 3.44 -33.85
N MET A 10 31.46 4.67 -34.24
CA MET A 10 31.45 5.83 -33.36
C MET A 10 30.02 6.24 -32.98
N GLN A 11 29.09 6.16 -33.92
CA GLN A 11 27.66 6.48 -33.71
C GLN A 11 26.96 5.43 -32.84
N ARG A 12 27.33 4.16 -32.96
CA ARG A 12 26.84 3.09 -32.08
C ARG A 12 27.36 3.25 -30.65
N ALA A 13 28.63 3.60 -30.50
CA ALA A 13 29.24 3.82 -29.19
C ALA A 13 28.60 5.01 -28.46
N THR A 14 28.27 6.10 -29.16
CA THR A 14 27.57 7.24 -28.55
C THR A 14 26.16 6.86 -28.14
N VAL A 15 25.35 6.18 -28.97
CA VAL A 15 23.99 5.75 -28.57
C VAL A 15 24.03 4.82 -27.37
N VAL A 16 24.98 3.87 -27.31
CA VAL A 16 25.14 2.98 -26.15
C VAL A 16 25.54 3.77 -24.91
N LEU A 17 26.44 4.76 -25.04
CA LEU A 17 26.83 5.64 -23.93
C LEU A 17 25.63 6.47 -23.42
N TRP A 18 24.81 7.03 -24.33
CA TRP A 18 23.58 7.74 -23.97
C TRP A 18 22.55 6.80 -23.32
N MET A 19 22.40 5.56 -23.78
CA MET A 19 21.52 4.56 -23.15
C MET A 19 22.03 4.13 -21.76
N LEU A 20 23.34 3.97 -21.57
CA LEU A 20 23.92 3.66 -20.27
C LEU A 20 23.80 4.85 -19.29
N LEU A 21 23.93 6.08 -19.79
CA LEU A 21 23.73 7.31 -19.01
C LEU A 21 22.25 7.55 -18.65
N THR A 22 21.29 7.16 -19.49
CA THR A 22 19.86 7.21 -19.14
C THR A 22 19.44 6.09 -18.20
N LEU A 23 20.05 4.90 -18.28
CA LEU A 23 19.84 3.81 -17.32
C LEU A 23 20.38 4.15 -15.91
N PHE A 24 21.46 4.92 -15.81
CA PHE A 24 21.97 5.45 -14.54
C PHE A 24 21.13 6.59 -13.95
N ASN A 25 20.27 7.22 -14.74
CA ASN A 25 19.34 8.27 -14.31
C ASN A 25 17.92 7.75 -14.04
N ILE A 26 17.72 6.42 -13.94
CA ILE A 26 16.57 5.85 -13.23
C ILE A 26 16.80 6.02 -11.72
N GLN A 27 16.98 7.27 -11.30
CA GLN A 27 16.90 7.70 -9.93
C GLN A 27 15.47 7.36 -9.50
N CYS A 28 15.31 6.35 -8.65
CA CYS A 28 14.01 5.98 -8.10
C CYS A 28 13.38 7.25 -7.50
N CYS A 29 12.34 7.79 -8.15
CA CYS A 29 11.71 9.08 -7.85
C CYS A 29 11.05 9.12 -6.45
N CYS A 30 11.10 8.02 -5.71
CA CYS A 30 10.39 7.82 -4.45
C CYS A 30 11.09 8.40 -3.21
N CYS A 31 12.29 8.97 -3.33
CA CYS A 31 13.07 9.40 -2.16
C CYS A 31 13.52 10.87 -2.29
N SER A 32 12.58 11.81 -2.17
CA SER A 32 12.92 13.22 -1.88
C SER A 32 12.88 13.50 -0.38
N HIS A 33 13.81 14.36 0.04
CA HIS A 33 14.49 14.35 1.32
C HIS A 33 13.88 15.28 2.40
N ARG A 34 14.02 14.84 3.66
CA ARG A 34 14.01 15.54 4.96
C ARG A 34 12.97 16.65 5.18
N GLN A 35 12.04 16.37 6.09
CA GLN A 35 11.38 17.40 6.90
C GLN A 35 11.59 17.17 8.41
N ALA A 36 11.57 18.24 9.19
CA ALA A 36 12.02 18.28 10.58
C ALA A 36 11.26 17.33 11.52
N ALA A 37 11.98 16.81 12.52
CA ALA A 37 11.50 15.89 13.53
C ALA A 37 10.49 16.55 14.50
N GLY A 38 9.25 16.68 14.07
CA GLY A 38 8.07 16.92 14.90
C GLY A 38 7.13 15.70 14.88
N LEU A 39 6.27 15.53 15.88
CA LEU A 39 5.22 14.50 15.82
C LEU A 39 4.15 14.94 14.80
N CYS A 40 4.29 14.50 13.56
CA CYS A 40 3.36 14.80 12.46
C CYS A 40 2.02 14.05 12.55
N LEU A 41 1.93 12.97 13.35
CA LEU A 41 0.70 12.22 13.58
C LEU A 41 0.53 11.88 15.07
N SER A 42 -0.60 12.29 15.65
CA SER A 42 -0.96 11.97 17.02
C SER A 42 -1.72 10.64 17.14
N THR A 43 -1.64 10.03 18.32
CA THR A 43 -2.42 8.82 18.64
C THR A 43 -3.94 9.06 18.54
N SER A 44 -4.41 10.28 18.83
CA SER A 44 -5.83 10.62 18.74
C SER A 44 -6.34 10.64 17.31
N VAL A 45 -5.60 11.25 16.39
CA VAL A 45 -5.95 11.28 14.96
C VAL A 45 -6.03 9.85 14.41
N LEU A 46 -5.02 9.02 14.70
CA LEU A 46 -5.03 7.61 14.30
C LEU A 46 -6.26 6.85 14.83
N HIS A 47 -6.58 7.03 16.12
CA HIS A 47 -7.69 6.34 16.74
C HIS A 47 -9.04 6.74 16.11
N ILE A 48 -9.19 8.00 15.70
CA ILE A 48 -10.38 8.48 14.97
C ILE A 48 -10.48 7.74 13.64
N HIS A 49 -9.43 7.73 12.82
CA HIS A 49 -9.45 7.04 11.52
C HIS A 49 -9.76 5.54 11.65
N LEU A 50 -9.12 4.85 12.60
CA LEU A 50 -9.39 3.42 12.84
C LEU A 50 -10.84 3.17 13.31
N ARG A 51 -11.38 4.04 14.17
CA ARG A 51 -12.78 3.94 14.62
C ARG A 51 -13.74 4.16 13.46
N GLU A 52 -13.49 5.14 12.60
CA GLU A 52 -14.29 5.39 11.40
C GLU A 52 -14.28 4.19 10.44
N LEU A 53 -13.10 3.62 10.17
CA LEU A 53 -12.96 2.43 9.34
C LEU A 53 -13.77 1.25 9.90
N ARG A 54 -13.63 0.97 11.20
CA ARG A 54 -14.39 -0.12 11.85
C ARG A 54 -15.89 0.12 11.79
N THR A 55 -16.33 1.34 12.08
CA THR A 55 -17.75 1.69 12.09
C THR A 55 -18.36 1.58 10.69
N ALA A 56 -17.68 2.08 9.67
CA ALA A 56 -18.15 1.97 8.28
C ALA A 56 -18.12 0.52 7.78
N ASN A 57 -17.06 -0.23 8.09
CA ASN A 57 -16.94 -1.64 7.73
C ASN A 57 -18.04 -2.51 8.38
N GLN A 58 -18.40 -2.26 9.64
CA GLN A 58 -19.51 -2.95 10.31
C GLN A 58 -20.83 -2.83 9.52
N LYS A 59 -21.07 -1.72 8.83
CA LYS A 59 -22.30 -1.49 8.06
C LYS A 59 -22.35 -2.30 6.75
N ILE A 60 -21.21 -2.72 6.21
CA ILE A 60 -21.12 -3.40 4.91
C ILE A 60 -20.58 -4.83 4.98
N SER A 61 -19.88 -5.20 6.05
CA SER A 61 -19.16 -6.49 6.18
C SER A 61 -20.05 -7.69 5.89
N SER A 62 -21.26 -7.73 6.49
CA SER A 62 -22.20 -8.83 6.28
C SER A 62 -22.66 -8.98 4.83
N TYR A 63 -22.75 -7.87 4.07
CA TYR A 63 -23.10 -7.91 2.65
C TYR A 63 -22.00 -8.60 1.82
N PHE A 64 -20.74 -8.23 2.04
CA PHE A 64 -19.61 -8.80 1.31
C PHE A 64 -19.30 -10.24 1.75
N GLN A 65 -19.33 -10.52 3.05
CA GLN A 65 -19.07 -11.86 3.59
C GLN A 65 -20.10 -12.89 3.14
N ARG A 66 -21.40 -12.55 3.05
CA ARG A 66 -22.42 -13.47 2.52
C ARG A 66 -22.27 -13.76 1.02
N ARG A 67 -21.60 -12.87 0.28
CA ARG A 67 -21.34 -13.02 -1.15
C ARG A 67 -19.96 -13.59 -1.44
N ASP A 68 -19.13 -13.75 -0.41
CA ASP A 68 -17.90 -14.51 -0.49
C ASP A 68 -18.22 -16.01 -0.51
N GLY A 69 -18.20 -16.60 -1.70
CA GLY A 69 -18.43 -18.03 -1.90
C GLY A 69 -17.26 -18.93 -1.47
N ASN A 70 -16.12 -18.37 -1.05
CA ASN A 70 -14.87 -19.09 -0.84
C ASN A 70 -14.31 -18.89 0.59
N ILE A 71 -15.05 -19.33 1.60
CA ILE A 71 -14.68 -19.20 3.03
C ILE A 71 -13.33 -19.89 3.34
N ARG A 72 -13.00 -20.98 2.64
CA ARG A 72 -11.77 -21.77 2.87
C ARG A 72 -10.49 -21.10 2.35
N VAL A 73 -10.59 -20.13 1.45
CA VAL A 73 -9.43 -19.45 0.87
C VAL A 73 -9.31 -18.10 1.56
N SER A 74 -8.19 -17.80 2.23
CA SER A 74 -7.95 -16.44 2.73
C SER A 74 -7.05 -15.65 1.78
N LEU A 75 -7.47 -14.41 1.47
CA LEU A 75 -6.67 -13.46 0.68
C LEU A 75 -5.59 -12.86 1.58
N LEU A 76 -5.96 -12.44 2.79
CA LEU A 76 -5.11 -11.82 3.81
C LEU A 76 -4.63 -12.86 4.82
N ARG A 77 -3.71 -13.72 4.39
CA ARG A 77 -3.15 -14.80 5.23
C ARG A 77 -2.36 -14.26 6.41
N GLY A 78 -2.45 -14.92 7.56
CA GLY A 78 -1.74 -14.53 8.79
C GLY A 78 -0.22 -14.36 8.63
N LYS A 79 0.42 -15.12 7.73
CA LYS A 79 1.85 -14.97 7.43
C LYS A 79 2.23 -13.55 6.97
N PHE A 80 1.34 -12.85 6.26
CA PHE A 80 1.60 -11.50 5.75
C PHE A 80 1.60 -10.45 6.86
N GLN A 81 0.95 -10.73 7.99
CA GLN A 81 0.92 -9.83 9.12
C GLN A 81 2.32 -9.56 9.69
N HIS A 82 3.22 -10.54 9.64
CA HIS A 82 4.55 -10.40 10.22
C HIS A 82 5.43 -9.39 9.48
N GLU A 83 5.10 -9.08 8.23
CA GLU A 83 5.86 -8.15 7.39
C GLU A 83 5.76 -6.70 7.85
N PHE A 84 4.65 -6.35 8.51
CA PHE A 84 4.51 -5.07 9.20
C PHE A 84 5.57 -4.85 10.29
N LYS A 85 6.22 -5.92 10.79
CA LYS A 85 7.29 -5.83 11.80
C LYS A 85 8.68 -5.65 11.20
N GLY A 86 8.84 -5.90 9.89
CA GLY A 86 10.13 -5.84 9.20
C GLY A 86 10.56 -4.43 8.79
N ARG A 87 11.76 -4.33 8.22
CA ARG A 87 12.29 -3.06 7.66
C ARG A 87 11.43 -2.54 6.50
N LEU A 88 10.80 -3.45 5.75
CA LEU A 88 9.90 -3.14 4.65
C LEU A 88 8.44 -2.94 5.11
N GLY A 89 8.17 -2.89 6.42
CA GLY A 89 6.81 -2.78 6.94
C GLY A 89 6.07 -1.51 6.48
N CYS A 90 6.77 -0.37 6.31
CA CYS A 90 6.13 0.81 5.73
C CYS A 90 5.81 0.61 4.24
N GLN A 91 6.74 0.04 3.46
CA GLN A 91 6.50 -0.26 2.06
C GLN A 91 5.27 -1.16 1.89
N PHE A 92 5.22 -2.28 2.62
CA PHE A 92 4.11 -3.21 2.55
C PHE A 92 2.78 -2.55 2.96
N LEU A 93 2.79 -1.67 3.96
CA LEU A 93 1.63 -0.87 4.32
C LEU A 93 1.15 0.02 3.16
N LYS A 94 2.06 0.77 2.54
CA LYS A 94 1.72 1.64 1.41
C LYS A 94 1.14 0.85 0.24
N GLU A 95 1.74 -0.29 -0.08
CA GLU A 95 1.28 -1.20 -1.13
C GLU A 95 -0.10 -1.78 -0.83
N MET A 96 -0.37 -2.13 0.43
CA MET A 96 -1.70 -2.59 0.86
C MET A 96 -2.75 -1.49 0.78
N LEU A 97 -2.42 -0.26 1.19
CA LEU A 97 -3.30 0.90 1.07
C LEU A 97 -3.61 1.19 -0.41
N ASP A 98 -2.60 1.19 -1.27
CA ASP A 98 -2.76 1.36 -2.71
C ASP A 98 -3.62 0.24 -3.31
N PHE A 99 -3.38 -1.02 -2.94
CA PHE A 99 -4.21 -2.15 -3.40
C PHE A 99 -5.69 -1.93 -3.07
N TYR A 100 -6.02 -1.53 -1.84
CA TYR A 100 -7.40 -1.27 -1.46
C TYR A 100 -7.98 -0.05 -2.18
N LEU A 101 -7.26 1.07 -2.22
CA LEU A 101 -7.74 2.34 -2.78
C LEU A 101 -7.89 2.28 -4.31
N SER A 102 -6.93 1.68 -4.99
CA SER A 102 -6.84 1.66 -6.46
C SER A 102 -7.61 0.51 -7.10
N HIS A 103 -7.78 -0.62 -6.39
CA HIS A 103 -8.41 -1.82 -6.97
C HIS A 103 -9.68 -2.26 -6.26
N ILE A 104 -9.73 -2.26 -4.93
CA ILE A 104 -10.84 -2.86 -4.19
C ILE A 104 -12.01 -1.90 -4.03
N ILE A 105 -11.77 -0.71 -3.47
CA ILE A 105 -12.83 0.27 -3.18
C ILE A 105 -13.60 0.70 -4.45
N PRO A 106 -12.96 1.00 -5.59
CA PRO A 106 -13.67 1.40 -6.80
C PRO A 106 -14.59 0.30 -7.35
N ALA A 107 -14.12 -0.96 -7.27
CA ALA A 107 -14.83 -2.12 -7.79
C ALA A 107 -15.86 -2.70 -6.79
N ALA A 108 -15.81 -2.30 -5.52
CA ALA A 108 -16.76 -2.73 -4.50
C ALA A 108 -18.15 -2.05 -4.60
N LYS A 109 -18.32 -1.07 -5.49
CA LYS A 109 -19.60 -0.36 -5.68
C LYS A 109 -20.75 -1.33 -5.92
N THR A 110 -21.85 -1.09 -5.23
CA THR A 110 -23.08 -1.89 -5.28
C THR A 110 -24.22 -1.10 -5.91
N GLN A 111 -25.38 -1.72 -6.11
CA GLN A 111 -26.60 -1.00 -6.49
C GLN A 111 -27.23 -0.22 -5.32
N SER A 112 -26.84 -0.50 -4.07
CA SER A 112 -27.38 0.13 -2.88
C SER A 112 -26.64 1.43 -2.57
N LYS A 113 -27.35 2.57 -2.64
CA LYS A 113 -26.81 3.88 -2.24
C LYS A 113 -26.31 3.86 -0.79
N ALA A 114 -27.04 3.19 0.12
CA ALA A 114 -26.66 3.09 1.52
C ALA A 114 -25.31 2.38 1.72
N TYR A 115 -25.08 1.26 1.04
CA TYR A 115 -23.78 0.59 1.10
C TYR A 115 -22.67 1.43 0.45
N ASN A 116 -22.97 2.07 -0.69
CA ASN A 116 -21.98 2.91 -1.38
C ASN A 116 -21.53 4.10 -0.54
N THR A 117 -22.40 4.71 0.28
CA THR A 117 -22.00 5.76 1.24
C THR A 117 -20.94 5.26 2.21
N HIS A 118 -21.09 4.04 2.74
CA HIS A 118 -20.12 3.46 3.66
C HIS A 118 -18.82 3.02 2.96
N ILE A 119 -18.91 2.49 1.74
CA ILE A 119 -17.74 2.15 0.91
C ILE A 119 -16.92 3.41 0.61
N SER A 120 -17.57 4.52 0.23
CA SER A 120 -16.89 5.80 0.00
C SER A 120 -16.26 6.34 1.29
N LYS A 121 -16.92 6.22 2.44
CA LYS A 121 -16.34 6.62 3.73
C LYS A 121 -15.07 5.81 4.04
N ILE A 122 -15.07 4.50 3.80
CA ILE A 122 -13.88 3.65 3.95
C ILE A 122 -12.76 4.13 3.02
N GLY A 123 -13.06 4.33 1.75
CA GLY A 123 -12.07 4.82 0.77
C GLY A 123 -11.43 6.14 1.20
N ASN A 124 -12.25 7.13 1.58
CA ASN A 124 -11.74 8.43 2.01
C ASN A 124 -10.90 8.33 3.29
N THR A 125 -11.35 7.57 4.28
CA THR A 125 -10.59 7.39 5.53
C THR A 125 -9.26 6.64 5.29
N LEU A 126 -9.22 5.65 4.40
CA LEU A 126 -7.97 4.98 4.01
C LEU A 126 -7.02 5.94 3.27
N PHE A 127 -7.56 6.79 2.40
CA PHE A 127 -6.78 7.79 1.68
C PHE A 127 -6.17 8.84 2.62
N GLU A 128 -6.95 9.39 3.55
CA GLU A 128 -6.45 10.29 4.59
C GLU A 128 -5.35 9.63 5.43
N LEU A 129 -5.53 8.35 5.77
CA LEU A 129 -4.53 7.60 6.51
C LEU A 129 -3.24 7.42 5.70
N GLN A 130 -3.34 7.12 4.40
CA GLN A 130 -2.19 7.03 3.51
C GLN A 130 -1.44 8.37 3.45
N GLN A 131 -2.15 9.48 3.30
CA GLN A 131 -1.54 10.82 3.28
C GLN A 131 -0.83 11.12 4.60
N ASN A 132 -1.43 10.76 5.74
CA ASN A 132 -0.80 10.90 7.04
C ASN A 132 0.49 10.07 7.16
N ILE A 133 0.51 8.84 6.65
CA ILE A 133 1.70 7.99 6.65
C ILE A 133 2.81 8.59 5.78
N GLU A 134 2.46 9.10 4.60
CA GLU A 134 3.40 9.71 3.66
C GLU A 134 4.01 11.01 4.22
N ASN A 135 3.18 11.86 4.81
CA ASN A 135 3.62 13.08 5.49
C ASN A 135 4.46 12.76 6.74
N CYS A 136 4.33 11.56 7.29
CA CYS A 136 5.03 11.07 8.48
C CYS A 136 6.13 10.03 8.19
N HIS A 137 6.82 10.14 7.06
CA HIS A 137 7.84 9.18 6.62
C HIS A 137 8.83 8.76 7.72
N GLN A 138 9.33 9.71 8.54
CA GLN A 138 10.26 9.40 9.64
C GLN A 138 9.65 8.58 10.76
N LEU A 139 8.39 8.84 11.15
CA LEU A 139 7.70 8.08 12.19
C LEU A 139 7.52 6.62 11.76
N PHE A 140 7.24 6.41 10.48
CA PHE A 140 6.96 5.10 9.92
C PHE A 140 8.20 4.38 9.39
N ASN A 141 9.37 5.03 9.40
CA ASN A 141 10.62 4.58 8.77
C ASN A 141 10.44 4.23 7.28
N CYS A 142 9.72 5.07 6.55
CA CYS A 142 9.49 4.90 5.11
C CYS A 142 10.68 5.33 4.25
N ASP A 143 11.75 5.79 4.88
CA ASP A 143 12.97 6.29 4.23
C ASP A 143 13.73 5.19 3.48
N THR A 144 13.48 3.92 3.82
CA THR A 144 14.01 2.79 3.07
C THR A 144 13.18 2.59 1.81
N CYS A 145 13.68 3.10 0.69
CA CYS A 145 13.08 2.90 -0.61
C CYS A 145 13.47 1.54 -1.19
N ASN A 146 12.48 0.72 -1.51
CA ASN A 146 12.63 -0.45 -2.36
C ASN A 146 11.66 -0.27 -3.53
N CYS A 147 12.20 -0.23 -4.74
CA CYS A 147 11.42 0.05 -5.94
C CYS A 147 10.74 -1.24 -6.48
N ASN A 148 11.14 -2.41 -5.98
CA ASN A 148 10.44 -3.67 -6.24
C ASN A 148 9.29 -3.83 -5.29
N ARG A 149 8.13 -4.30 -5.79
CA ARG A 149 7.00 -4.64 -4.95
C ARG A 149 7.38 -5.69 -3.91
N SER A 150 6.74 -5.65 -2.75
CA SER A 150 6.84 -6.74 -1.79
C SER A 150 6.33 -8.04 -2.41
N ASN A 151 7.09 -9.14 -2.30
CA ASN A 151 6.63 -10.47 -2.72
C ASN A 151 5.26 -10.83 -2.09
N TYR A 152 4.95 -10.28 -0.92
CA TYR A 152 3.69 -10.50 -0.23
C TYR A 152 2.52 -9.75 -0.86
N ILE A 153 2.71 -8.50 -1.30
CA ILE A 153 1.65 -7.81 -2.05
C ILE A 153 1.43 -8.48 -3.39
N GLU A 154 2.49 -9.00 -4.02
CA GLU A 154 2.37 -9.77 -5.26
C GLU A 154 1.58 -11.06 -5.05
N GLU A 155 1.82 -11.81 -3.97
CA GLU A 155 1.03 -12.98 -3.61
C GLU A 155 -0.46 -12.63 -3.41
N ILE A 156 -0.75 -11.54 -2.70
CA ILE A 156 -2.13 -11.05 -2.49
C ILE A 156 -2.78 -10.70 -3.82
N TYR A 157 -2.08 -9.92 -4.65
CA TYR A 157 -2.60 -9.48 -5.95
C TYR A 157 -2.84 -10.65 -6.91
N ASN A 158 -1.92 -11.62 -6.93
CA ASN A 158 -2.04 -12.83 -7.74
C ASN A 158 -3.21 -13.71 -7.27
N MET A 159 -3.40 -13.85 -5.95
CA MET A 159 -4.56 -14.57 -5.39
C MET A 159 -5.87 -13.84 -5.74
N TYR A 160 -5.91 -12.52 -5.56
CA TYR A 160 -7.05 -11.70 -5.93
C TYR A 160 -7.44 -11.88 -7.40
N LYS A 161 -6.47 -11.84 -8.32
CA LYS A 161 -6.69 -12.11 -9.75
C LYS A 161 -7.25 -13.51 -10.01
N LYS A 162 -6.72 -14.54 -9.34
CA LYS A 162 -7.21 -15.93 -9.46
C LYS A 162 -8.66 -16.09 -9.02
N LEU A 163 -9.13 -15.26 -8.08
CA LEU A 163 -10.51 -15.27 -7.59
C LEU A 163 -11.50 -14.56 -8.54
N GLN A 164 -11.03 -13.88 -9.59
CA GLN A 164 -11.86 -13.21 -10.60
C GLN A 164 -12.94 -12.31 -9.95
N ASP A 165 -14.22 -12.48 -10.33
CA ASP A 165 -15.35 -11.72 -9.81
C ASP A 165 -15.57 -11.90 -8.29
N LYS A 166 -15.11 -13.02 -7.72
CA LYS A 166 -15.16 -13.29 -6.27
C LYS A 166 -14.09 -12.54 -5.50
N GLY A 167 -13.03 -12.07 -6.16
CA GLY A 167 -11.91 -11.37 -5.51
C GLY A 167 -12.36 -10.15 -4.71
N ILE A 168 -13.34 -9.39 -5.22
CA ILE A 168 -13.87 -8.19 -4.56
C ILE A 168 -14.62 -8.55 -3.28
N TYR A 169 -15.50 -9.56 -3.31
CA TYR A 169 -16.24 -10.00 -2.13
C TYR A 169 -15.30 -10.56 -1.07
N LYS A 170 -14.26 -11.30 -1.47
CA LYS A 170 -13.19 -11.77 -0.60
C LYS A 170 -12.45 -10.60 0.08
N ALA A 171 -11.92 -9.66 -0.71
CA ALA A 171 -11.11 -8.55 -0.21
C ALA A 171 -11.90 -7.61 0.72
N MET A 172 -13.16 -7.32 0.38
CA MET A 172 -14.05 -6.52 1.22
C MET A 172 -14.52 -7.29 2.45
N GLY A 173 -14.78 -8.59 2.33
CA GLY A 173 -15.16 -9.45 3.45
C GLY A 173 -14.04 -9.60 4.50
N GLU A 174 -12.78 -9.53 4.06
CA GLU A 174 -11.58 -9.56 4.91
C GLU A 174 -11.06 -8.16 5.28
N LEU A 175 -11.79 -7.08 4.97
CA LEU A 175 -11.36 -5.71 5.27
C LEU A 175 -11.12 -5.49 6.78
N ASN A 176 -11.88 -6.16 7.65
CA ASN A 176 -11.65 -6.06 9.10
C ASN A 176 -10.25 -6.57 9.48
N THR A 177 -9.77 -7.65 8.84
CA THR A 177 -8.43 -8.19 9.04
C THR A 177 -7.36 -7.19 8.64
N PHE A 178 -7.55 -6.49 7.51
CA PHE A 178 -6.64 -5.42 7.11
C PHE A 178 -6.64 -4.26 8.12
N ILE A 179 -7.81 -3.85 8.61
CA ILE A 179 -7.92 -2.81 9.65
C ILE A 179 -7.19 -3.23 10.93
N ASP A 180 -7.24 -4.50 11.31
CA ASP A 180 -6.51 -5.01 12.48
C ASP A 180 -4.99 -5.02 12.26
N TRP A 181 -4.52 -5.25 11.02
CA TRP A 181 -3.11 -5.12 10.67
C TRP A 181 -2.65 -3.66 10.71
N LEU A 182 -3.45 -2.74 10.16
CA LEU A 182 -3.24 -1.29 10.24
C LEU A 182 -3.07 -0.85 11.69
N ASP A 183 -4.04 -1.18 12.55
CA ASP A 183 -4.02 -0.81 13.97
C ASP A 183 -2.74 -1.29 14.66
N ARG A 184 -2.38 -2.56 14.49
CA ARG A 184 -1.16 -3.13 15.09
C ARG A 184 0.10 -2.44 14.60
N PHE A 185 0.24 -2.20 13.30
CA PHE A 185 1.40 -1.51 12.75
C PHE A 185 1.53 -0.08 13.29
N LEU A 186 0.46 0.68 13.20
CA LEU A 186 0.45 2.10 13.56
C LEU A 186 0.66 2.27 15.07
N SER A 187 0.03 1.41 15.89
CA SER A 187 0.24 1.35 17.33
C SER A 187 1.69 1.01 17.71
N MET A 188 2.34 0.07 17.02
CA MET A 188 3.77 -0.24 17.25
C MET A 188 4.65 0.98 16.98
N LYS A 189 4.41 1.71 15.87
CA LYS A 189 5.22 2.86 15.46
C LYS A 189 5.08 4.03 16.43
N LEU A 190 3.86 4.36 16.83
CA LEU A 190 3.61 5.44 17.82
C LEU A 190 4.20 5.12 19.20
N LYS A 191 4.05 3.88 19.69
CA LYS A 191 4.65 3.46 20.97
C LYS A 191 6.18 3.52 20.93
N GLY A 192 6.77 3.06 19.83
CA GLY A 192 8.22 3.14 19.62
C GLY A 192 8.75 4.58 19.62
N ALA A 193 8.03 5.50 18.97
CA ALA A 193 8.38 6.92 18.94
C ALA A 193 8.30 7.57 20.32
N ASN A 194 7.27 7.25 21.12
CA ASN A 194 7.14 7.78 22.48
C ASN A 194 8.20 7.25 23.44
N LYS A 195 8.65 6.00 23.27
CA LYS A 195 9.74 5.42 24.09
C LYS A 195 11.08 6.11 23.82
N LYS A 196 11.39 6.48 22.58
CA LYS A 196 12.64 7.18 22.23
C LYS A 196 12.76 8.60 22.82
N ARG A 197 11.67 9.16 23.36
CA ARG A 197 11.64 10.49 23.98
C ARG A 197 11.82 10.49 25.50
N LYS A 198 11.71 9.33 26.15
CA LYS A 198 11.95 9.15 27.58
C LYS A 198 13.35 8.62 27.80
#